data_AF-A0A4Y5YN71-F1
#
_entry.id   AF-A0A4Y5YN71-F1
#
_cell.length_a   1.000
_cell.length_b   1.000
_cell.length_c   1.000
_cell.angle_alpha   90.00
_cell.angle_beta   90.00
_cell.angle_gamma   90.00
#
_symmetry.space_group_name_H-M   'P 1'
#
loop_
_entity.id
_entity.type
_entity.pdbx_description
1 polymer ?
#
loop_
_entity_poly.entity_id
_entity_poly.type
_entity_poly.pdbx_seq_one_letter_code
_entity_poly.pdbx_strand_id
1 'polypeptide(L)'
;MPRRRFSTPSPAARARYAKRRRGRVARADNDLTPEQWAALREAWGGCAYCGASDIALQRDCVMPISRGGRYTVENVVPACGPCNASKRNDEVTSWLRRKRLDERTFLTRYDAILRDLRGTD
;
A
#
# COMPACT_ATOMS: atom_id res chain seq x y z
N MET A 1 -1.73 27.36 -11.97
CA MET A 1 -0.82 26.76 -10.98
C MET A 1 0.41 26.19 -11.70
N PRO A 2 1.60 26.79 -11.61
CA PRO A 2 2.79 26.21 -12.24
C PRO A 2 3.07 24.84 -11.61
N ARG A 3 3.19 23.80 -12.45
CA ARG A 3 3.57 22.46 -11.98
C ARG A 3 4.96 22.53 -11.36
N ARG A 4 5.07 22.25 -10.07
CA ARG A 4 6.35 22.16 -9.36
C ARG A 4 7.23 21.13 -10.09
N ARG A 5 8.33 21.57 -10.73
CA ARG A 5 9.32 20.66 -11.34
C ARG A 5 10.03 19.93 -10.22
N PHE A 6 9.72 18.65 -10.02
CA PHE A 6 10.51 17.80 -9.14
C PHE A 6 11.81 17.43 -9.85
N SER A 7 12.95 17.79 -9.26
CA SER A 7 14.25 17.36 -9.76
C SER A 7 14.40 15.84 -9.60
N THR A 8 14.84 15.15 -10.65
CA THR A 8 15.16 13.72 -10.58
C THR A 8 16.29 13.51 -9.56
N PRO A 9 16.14 12.57 -8.59
CA PRO A 9 17.19 12.33 -7.61
C PRO A 9 18.44 11.75 -8.28
N SER A 10 19.62 12.19 -7.83
CA SER A 10 20.90 11.64 -8.27
C SER A 10 20.99 10.12 -7.98
N PRO A 11 21.85 9.37 -8.71
CA PRO A 11 22.09 7.95 -8.41
C PRO A 11 22.46 7.70 -6.94
N ALA A 12 23.31 8.55 -6.35
CA ALA A 12 23.69 8.47 -4.95
C ALA A 12 22.50 8.68 -4.00
N ALA A 13 21.62 9.65 -4.29
CA ALA A 13 20.41 9.88 -3.49
C ALA A 13 19.46 8.68 -3.56
N ARG A 14 19.29 8.06 -4.74
CA ARG A 14 18.50 6.83 -4.92
C ARG A 14 19.08 5.67 -4.14
N ALA A 15 20.39 5.44 -4.20
CA ALA A 15 21.08 4.39 -3.46
C ALA A 15 20.91 4.56 -1.94
N ARG A 16 21.05 5.78 -1.42
CA ARG A 16 20.84 6.10 0.00
C ARG A 16 19.40 5.85 0.43
N TYR A 17 18.42 6.24 -0.38
CA TYR A 17 17.00 5.95 -0.12
C TYR A 17 16.74 4.44 -0.09
N ALA A 18 17.25 3.69 -1.08
CA ALA A 18 17.09 2.24 -1.14
C ALA A 18 17.71 1.54 0.07
N LYS A 19 18.93 1.93 0.50
CA LYS A 19 19.58 1.40 1.70
C LYS A 19 18.72 1.66 2.96
N ARG A 20 18.21 2.88 3.13
CA ARG A 20 17.33 3.24 4.25
C ARG A 20 16.04 2.43 4.24
N ARG A 21 15.40 2.28 3.07
CA ARG A 21 14.19 1.47 2.93
C ARG A 21 14.46 0.01 3.30
N ARG A 22 15.51 -0.61 2.75
CA ARG A 22 15.91 -1.99 3.09
C ARG A 22 16.12 -2.18 4.59
N GLY A 23 16.82 -1.24 5.24
CA GLY A 23 17.03 -1.29 6.69
C GLY A 23 15.73 -1.19 7.50
N ARG A 24 14.73 -0.43 7.06
CA ARG A 24 13.41 -0.37 7.73
C ARG A 24 12.64 -1.68 7.56
N VAL A 25 12.64 -2.23 6.34
CA VAL A 25 11.99 -3.52 6.05
C VAL A 25 12.63 -4.62 6.91
N ALA A 26 13.95 -4.73 6.90
CA ALA A 26 14.67 -5.80 7.61
C ALA A 26 14.52 -5.75 9.15
N ARG A 27 14.18 -4.58 9.71
CA ARG A 27 13.94 -4.40 11.16
C ARG A 27 12.48 -4.60 11.57
N ALA A 28 11.58 -4.64 10.60
CA ALA A 28 10.17 -4.85 10.85
C ALA A 28 9.87 -6.35 10.82
N ASP A 29 9.06 -6.79 11.77
CA ASP A 29 8.36 -8.07 11.71
C ASP A 29 7.39 -8.01 10.54
N ASN A 30 7.75 -8.70 9.46
CA ASN A 30 6.98 -8.80 8.22
C ASN A 30 6.47 -10.23 8.14
N ASP A 31 5.26 -10.46 8.59
CA ASP A 31 4.66 -11.79 8.80
C ASP A 31 3.61 -12.15 7.74
N LEU A 32 3.34 -11.26 6.77
CA LEU A 32 2.39 -11.54 5.70
C LEU A 32 2.81 -12.77 4.89
N THR A 33 2.05 -13.86 5.03
CA THR A 33 2.31 -15.10 4.31
C THR A 33 1.79 -15.04 2.87
N PRO A 34 2.26 -15.94 1.97
CA PRO A 34 1.70 -16.08 0.63
C PRO A 34 0.19 -16.39 0.62
N GLU A 35 -0.30 -17.18 1.57
CA GLU A 35 -1.70 -17.60 1.72
C GLU A 35 -2.56 -16.41 2.15
N GLN A 36 -2.10 -15.66 3.16
CA GLN A 36 -2.73 -14.42 3.59
C GLN A 36 -2.76 -13.38 2.45
N TRP A 37 -1.70 -13.29 1.65
CA TRP A 37 -1.69 -12.46 0.47
C TRP A 37 -2.71 -12.92 -0.59
N ALA A 38 -2.88 -14.22 -0.79
CA ALA A 38 -3.90 -14.75 -1.69
C ALA A 38 -5.32 -14.41 -1.16
N ALA A 39 -5.57 -14.59 0.13
CA ALA A 39 -6.83 -14.25 0.77
C ALA A 39 -7.16 -12.75 0.65
N LEU A 40 -6.17 -11.86 0.85
CA LEU A 40 -6.34 -10.42 0.61
C LEU A 40 -6.71 -10.12 -0.85
N ARG A 41 -6.06 -10.76 -1.83
CA ARG A 41 -6.40 -10.54 -3.24
C ARG A 41 -7.84 -10.96 -3.55
N GLU A 42 -8.25 -12.11 -3.02
CA GLU A 42 -9.61 -12.63 -3.18
C GLU A 42 -10.65 -11.70 -2.56
N ALA A 43 -10.48 -11.34 -1.29
CA ALA A 43 -11.42 -10.49 -0.55
C ALA A 43 -11.60 -9.08 -1.16
N TRP A 44 -10.52 -8.54 -1.74
CA TRP A 44 -10.59 -7.25 -2.44
C TRP A 44 -11.13 -7.38 -3.87
N GLY A 45 -10.92 -8.52 -4.55
CA GLY A 45 -11.39 -8.78 -5.92
C GLY A 45 -10.74 -7.90 -7.00
N GLY A 46 -9.68 -7.16 -6.67
CA GLY A 46 -9.07 -6.18 -7.58
C GLY A 46 -8.20 -5.18 -6.83
N CYS A 47 -7.84 -4.08 -7.50
CA CYS A 47 -7.13 -2.99 -6.83
C CYS A 47 -8.02 -2.36 -5.75
N ALA A 48 -7.52 -2.33 -4.51
CA ALA A 48 -8.20 -1.76 -3.35
C ALA A 48 -8.56 -0.26 -3.48
N TYR A 49 -7.99 0.42 -4.47
CA TYR A 49 -8.16 1.85 -4.68
C TYR A 49 -9.05 2.19 -5.86
N CYS A 50 -8.73 1.68 -7.05
CA CYS A 50 -9.46 2.00 -8.28
C CYS A 50 -10.43 0.89 -8.74
N GLY A 51 -10.48 -0.24 -8.03
CA GLY A 51 -11.37 -1.37 -8.34
C GLY A 51 -10.98 -2.19 -9.57
N ALA A 52 -9.92 -1.81 -10.30
CA ALA A 52 -9.53 -2.53 -11.51
C ALA A 52 -9.14 -3.99 -11.20
N SER A 53 -9.80 -4.92 -11.89
CA SER A 53 -9.54 -6.36 -11.90
C SER A 53 -8.66 -6.76 -13.09
N ASP A 54 -8.26 -8.03 -13.16
CA ASP A 54 -7.56 -8.63 -14.32
C ASP A 54 -6.22 -7.97 -14.69
N ILE A 55 -5.57 -7.35 -13.69
CA ILE A 55 -4.28 -6.70 -13.82
C ILE A 55 -3.32 -7.19 -12.73
N ALA A 56 -2.01 -7.03 -12.98
CA ALA A 56 -1.00 -7.37 -11.98
C ALA A 56 -1.15 -6.48 -10.72
N LEU A 57 -1.44 -7.12 -9.59
CA LEU A 57 -1.57 -6.47 -8.29
C LEU A 57 -0.27 -6.58 -7.49
N GLN A 58 0.09 -5.49 -6.83
CA GLN A 58 1.24 -5.35 -5.96
C GLN A 58 0.78 -5.22 -4.51
N ARG A 59 1.65 -5.58 -3.57
CA ARG A 59 1.45 -5.30 -2.14
C ARG A 59 1.73 -3.84 -1.86
N ASP A 60 0.70 -3.07 -1.50
CA ASP A 60 0.87 -1.72 -0.99
C ASP A 60 0.56 -1.67 0.51
N CYS A 61 1.36 -0.91 1.25
CA CYS A 61 1.21 -0.76 2.68
C CYS A 61 0.31 0.45 2.99
N VAL A 62 -0.84 0.25 3.64
CA VAL A 62 -1.79 1.30 4.03
C VAL A 62 -1.10 2.40 4.83
N MET A 63 -0.38 2.02 5.89
CA MET A 63 0.66 2.84 6.50
C MET A 63 2.00 2.58 5.80
N PRO A 64 2.70 3.61 5.30
CA PRO A 64 3.95 3.42 4.58
C PRO A 64 5.09 2.99 5.52
N ILE A 65 6.00 2.16 5.00
CA ILE A 65 7.19 1.66 5.74
C ILE A 65 8.06 2.79 6.30
N SER A 66 8.10 3.95 5.62
CA SER A 66 8.83 5.13 6.12
C SER A 66 8.24 5.74 7.39
N ARG A 67 7.01 5.36 7.77
CA ARG A 67 6.29 5.79 8.97
C ARG A 67 5.98 4.65 9.94
N GLY A 68 6.66 3.51 9.81
CA GLY A 68 6.50 2.37 10.71
C GLY A 68 5.56 1.27 10.22
N GLY A 69 4.99 1.39 9.01
CA GLY A 69 4.21 0.32 8.40
C GLY A 69 5.04 -0.93 8.10
N ARG A 70 4.35 -2.08 8.10
CA ARG A 70 4.92 -3.42 7.98
C ARG A 70 4.19 -4.24 6.91
N TYR A 71 4.78 -5.34 6.46
CA TYR A 71 4.06 -6.29 5.60
C TYR A 71 3.31 -7.30 6.49
N THR A 72 2.09 -6.94 6.91
CA THR A 72 1.16 -7.78 7.68
C THR A 72 -0.22 -7.77 7.01
N VAL A 73 -1.11 -8.67 7.40
CA VAL A 73 -2.51 -8.72 6.88
C VAL A 73 -3.23 -7.39 7.12
N GLU A 74 -3.04 -6.81 8.29
CA GLU A 74 -3.70 -5.57 8.72
C GLU A 74 -3.15 -4.33 8.06
N ASN A 75 -2.04 -4.39 7.32
CA ASN A 75 -1.43 -3.20 6.75
C ASN A 75 -1.20 -3.31 5.24
N VAL A 76 -1.48 -4.45 4.62
CA VAL A 76 -1.27 -4.67 3.19
C VAL A 76 -2.60 -4.77 2.46
N VAL A 77 -2.69 -4.06 1.33
CA VAL A 77 -3.80 -4.17 0.38
C VAL A 77 -3.27 -4.41 -1.04
N PRO A 78 -4.05 -5.07 -1.91
CA PRO A 78 -3.69 -5.19 -3.32
C PRO A 78 -3.86 -3.86 -4.05
N ALA A 79 -2.82 -3.42 -4.76
CA ALA A 79 -2.84 -2.19 -5.53
C ALA A 79 -2.27 -2.40 -6.94
N CYS A 80 -2.89 -1.80 -7.95
CA CYS A 80 -2.31 -1.76 -9.28
C CYS A 80 -1.05 -0.87 -9.32
N GLY A 81 -0.19 -1.10 -10.32
CA GLY A 81 1.04 -0.31 -10.52
C GLY A 81 0.81 1.22 -10.49
N PRO A 82 -0.17 1.77 -11.25
CA PRO A 82 -0.46 3.20 -11.24
C PRO A 82 -0.87 3.76 -9.87
N CYS A 83 -1.76 3.08 -9.15
CA CYS A 83 -2.22 3.53 -7.83
C CYS A 83 -1.09 3.45 -6.80
N ASN A 84 -0.37 2.32 -6.75
CA ASN A 84 0.76 2.13 -5.84
C ASN A 84 1.86 3.18 -6.09
N ALA A 85 2.21 3.43 -7.35
CA ALA A 85 3.16 4.48 -7.72
C ALA A 85 2.68 5.89 -7.35
N SER A 86 1.37 6.16 -7.49
CA SER A 86 0.77 7.44 -7.12
C SER A 86 0.72 7.68 -5.61
N LYS A 87 0.55 6.63 -4.79
CA LYS A 87 0.52 6.70 -3.32
C LYS A 87 1.91 6.76 -2.72
N ARG A 88 2.81 5.89 -3.19
CA ARG A 88 4.24 5.89 -2.83
C ARG A 88 4.47 5.78 -1.31
N ASN A 89 4.88 6.87 -0.66
CA ASN A 89 5.14 6.90 0.80
C ASN A 89 4.14 7.78 1.54
N ASP A 90 3.02 8.14 0.89
CA ASP A 90 1.93 8.82 1.55
C ASP A 90 1.12 7.81 2.36
N GLU A 91 0.58 8.30 3.47
CA GLU A 91 -0.41 7.57 4.25
C GLU A 91 -1.75 7.54 3.48
N VAL A 92 -2.50 6.44 3.61
CA VAL A 92 -3.62 6.12 2.73
C VAL A 92 -4.69 7.20 2.73
N THR A 93 -5.11 7.71 3.89
CA THR A 93 -6.25 8.64 3.99
C THR A 93 -5.88 10.00 3.39
N SER A 94 -4.67 10.48 3.71
CA SER A 94 -4.09 11.68 3.11
C SER A 94 -4.03 11.58 1.58
N TRP A 95 -3.63 10.42 1.06
CA TRP A 95 -3.55 10.16 -0.38
C TRP A 95 -4.92 10.07 -1.04
N LEU A 96 -5.88 9.35 -0.45
CA LEU A 96 -7.24 9.20 -0.95
C LEU A 96 -7.92 10.58 -1.08
N ARG A 97 -7.84 11.41 -0.04
CA ARG A 97 -8.35 12.79 -0.06
C ARG A 97 -7.70 13.61 -1.18
N ARG A 98 -6.37 13.53 -1.33
CA ARG A 98 -5.64 14.21 -2.41
C ARG A 98 -6.05 13.74 -3.81
N LYS A 99 -6.40 12.45 -3.95
CA LYS A 99 -6.87 11.84 -5.19
C LYS A 99 -8.37 12.00 -5.42
N ARG A 100 -9.11 12.55 -4.45
CA ARG A 100 -10.58 12.65 -4.45
C ARG A 100 -11.25 11.27 -4.62
N LEU A 101 -10.63 10.24 -4.04
CA LEU A 101 -11.22 8.92 -3.94
C LEU A 101 -12.07 8.84 -2.66
N ASP A 102 -13.07 7.96 -2.65
CA ASP A 102 -13.96 7.80 -1.51
C ASP A 102 -13.25 7.07 -0.35
N GLU A 103 -12.74 7.87 0.59
CA GLU A 103 -12.08 7.38 1.79
C GLU A 103 -13.00 6.59 2.70
N ARG A 104 -14.27 7.00 2.84
CA ARG A 104 -15.21 6.32 3.72
C ARG A 104 -15.46 4.91 3.21
N THR A 105 -15.75 4.77 1.91
CA THR A 105 -15.96 3.47 1.28
C THR A 105 -14.72 2.58 1.40
N PHE A 106 -13.52 3.14 1.20
CA PHE A 106 -12.28 2.39 1.42
C PHE A 106 -12.15 1.88 2.87
N LEU A 107 -12.29 2.75 3.87
CA LEU A 107 -12.10 2.40 5.28
C LEU A 107 -13.15 1.40 5.78
N THR A 108 -14.42 1.56 5.37
CA THR A 108 -15.48 0.61 5.73
C THR A 108 -15.22 -0.77 5.12
N ARG A 109 -14.83 -0.84 3.84
CA ARG A 109 -14.51 -2.12 3.20
C ARG A 109 -13.26 -2.76 3.80
N TYR A 110 -12.25 -1.96 4.11
CA TYR A 110 -11.03 -2.42 4.76
C TYR A 110 -11.30 -3.04 6.14
N ASP A 111 -12.10 -2.37 6.98
CA ASP A 111 -12.50 -2.91 8.29
C ASP A 111 -13.28 -4.23 8.14
N ALA A 112 -14.24 -4.30 7.20
CA ALA A 112 -15.01 -5.52 6.94
C ALA A 112 -14.10 -6.70 6.55
N ILE A 113 -13.20 -6.50 5.57
CA ILE A 113 -12.26 -7.55 5.13
C ILE A 113 -11.36 -8.01 6.28
N LEU A 114 -10.85 -7.08 7.10
CA LEU A 114 -9.99 -7.46 8.23
C LEU A 114 -10.75 -8.24 9.30
N ARG A 115 -12.03 -7.94 9.55
CA ARG A 115 -12.87 -8.73 10.46
C ARG A 115 -13.07 -10.14 9.93
N ASP A 116 -13.37 -10.27 8.65
CA ASP A 116 -13.60 -11.57 8.01
C ASP A 116 -12.33 -12.44 8.06
N LEU A 117 -11.17 -11.87 7.74
CA LEU A 117 -9.88 -12.59 7.76
C LEU A 117 -9.37 -12.94 9.16
N ARG A 118 -9.84 -12.26 10.20
CA ARG A 118 -9.54 -12.59 11.61
C ARG A 118 -10.51 -13.63 12.19
N GLY A 119 -11.69 -13.79 11.60
CA GLY A 119 -12.71 -14.74 12.05
C GLY A 119 -12.55 -16.14 11.45
N THR A 120 -11.55 -16.36 10.60
CA THR A 120 -11.28 -17.63 9.91
C THR A 120 -10.26 -18.54 10.60
N ASP A 121 -9.93 -18.27 11.88
CA ASP A 121 -9.06 -19.11 12.73
C ASP A 121 -9.83 -20.24 13.43
#